data_AF-A0A1Y4W209-F1
#
_entry.id   AF-A0A1Y4W209-F1
#
_cell.length_a   1.000
_cell.length_b   1.000
_cell.length_c   1.000
_cell.angle_alpha   90.00
_cell.angle_beta   90.00
_cell.angle_gamma   90.00
#
_symmetry.space_group_name_H-M   'P 1'
#
loop_
_entity.id
_entity.type
_entity.pdbx_description
1 polymer ?
#
loop_
_entity_poly.entity_id
_entity_poly.type
_entity_poly.pdbx_seq_one_letter_code
_entity_poly.pdbx_strand_id
1 'polypeptide(L)'
;MSINFHVTGKERKALVEALSEITFSEAAYAGAPTFAYRVGDYTVDKNGVIFYPPTLAQEAVALVVKKLKERDFIPEGEAQADLPKEDAPAEIPAERPDVAPEAAALAQPEAEAMEATEGAERPDTAEEGEAGPAQPDEADDAPEVSEDLPNDENDTEKEPEVSAVRSDDAPDGTAEDVPVAEAEGNKLTVSIPRKTLTDDALERLKLIVSNKEMLFKRAVIADALPIEVTEEEVAFPWFTLTGVDGEAAAYAQFITALCQMASEQTRILDKPYDGDNDRFAMRIFMVSLGMKGAAFALARKLMMKHLTGNSGWRYGAPPKGKAETAEKEEANVCD
;
A
#
# COMPACT_ATOMS: atom_id res chain seq x y z
N MET A 1 18.22 18.36 18.77
CA MET A 1 18.61 19.33 17.71
C MET A 1 18.29 18.70 16.35
N SER A 2 18.43 19.45 15.25
CA SER A 2 18.10 19.00 13.90
C SER A 2 19.01 19.65 12.84
N ILE A 3 19.33 18.92 11.77
CA ILE A 3 20.04 19.42 10.59
C ILE A 3 19.23 19.04 9.35
N ASN A 4 18.96 19.99 8.47
CA ASN A 4 18.16 19.77 7.26
C ASN A 4 19.08 19.55 6.05
N PHE A 5 18.80 18.54 5.23
CA PHE A 5 19.50 18.29 3.95
C PHE A 5 18.56 18.38 2.73
N HIS A 6 17.27 18.65 2.93
CA HIS A 6 16.21 18.76 1.89
C HIS A 6 16.03 17.57 0.93
N VAL A 7 16.73 16.45 1.16
CA VAL A 7 16.64 15.24 0.33
C VAL A 7 15.38 14.43 0.58
N THR A 8 14.80 13.87 -0.48
CA THR A 8 13.56 13.06 -0.41
C THR A 8 13.71 11.73 -1.14
N GLY A 9 12.72 10.83 -0.99
CA GLY A 9 12.62 9.60 -1.78
C GLY A 9 13.89 8.74 -1.81
N LYS A 10 14.51 8.63 -3.00
CA LYS A 10 15.73 7.85 -3.24
C LYS A 10 16.96 8.47 -2.55
N GLU A 11 17.11 9.78 -2.61
CA GLU A 11 18.24 10.52 -2.01
C GLU A 11 18.17 10.45 -0.48
N ARG A 12 16.96 10.51 0.10
CA ARG A 12 16.76 10.25 1.54
C ARG A 12 17.21 8.83 1.92
N LYS A 13 16.99 7.81 1.08
CA LYS A 13 17.52 6.47 1.36
C LYS A 13 19.06 6.48 1.34
N ALA A 14 19.67 7.13 0.33
CA ALA A 14 21.13 7.26 0.27
C ALA A 14 21.73 8.04 1.46
N LEU A 15 21.02 9.06 1.98
CA LEU A 15 21.40 9.77 3.20
C LEU A 15 21.39 8.86 4.43
N VAL A 16 20.34 8.04 4.57
CA VAL A 16 20.19 7.06 5.66
C VAL A 16 21.25 5.97 5.57
N GLU A 17 21.53 5.48 4.36
CA GLU A 17 22.56 4.48 4.05
C GLU A 17 23.96 5.04 4.39
N ALA A 18 24.29 6.24 3.92
CA ALA A 18 25.52 6.94 4.28
C ALA A 18 25.65 7.20 5.79
N LEU A 19 24.57 7.63 6.46
CA LEU A 19 24.55 7.83 7.91
C LEU A 19 24.84 6.50 8.65
N SER A 20 24.23 5.39 8.21
CA SER A 20 24.44 4.07 8.81
C SER A 20 25.88 3.56 8.69
N GLU A 21 26.55 3.83 7.57
CA GLU A 21 27.98 3.55 7.41
C GLU A 21 28.86 4.42 8.31
N ILE A 22 28.58 5.73 8.40
CA ILE A 22 29.39 6.68 9.17
C ILE A 22 29.26 6.43 10.68
N THR A 23 28.07 6.06 11.15
CA THR A 23 27.79 5.79 12.58
C THR A 23 27.86 4.30 12.93
N PHE A 24 28.23 3.43 11.99
CA PHE A 24 28.29 1.97 12.13
C PHE A 24 27.04 1.36 12.80
N SER A 25 25.86 1.91 12.50
CA SER A 25 24.59 1.60 13.18
C SER A 25 23.51 1.26 12.15
N GLU A 26 22.77 0.17 12.34
CA GLU A 26 21.76 -0.28 11.39
C GLU A 26 20.60 0.72 11.25
N ALA A 27 20.09 0.88 10.01
CA ALA A 27 19.01 1.80 9.66
C ALA A 27 17.61 1.15 9.80
N ALA A 28 17.02 1.22 10.99
CA ALA A 28 15.67 0.72 11.25
C ALA A 28 14.59 1.69 10.73
N TYR A 29 13.62 1.19 9.95
CA TYR A 29 12.51 2.02 9.46
C TYR A 29 11.35 2.06 10.47
N ALA A 30 10.97 3.26 10.92
CA ALA A 30 10.00 3.46 12.01
C ALA A 30 8.52 3.29 11.58
N GLY A 31 8.23 3.21 10.29
CA GLY A 31 6.85 3.05 9.78
C GLY A 31 5.99 4.31 9.92
N ALA A 32 4.67 4.14 9.86
CA ALA A 32 3.70 5.22 10.03
C ALA A 32 3.48 5.53 11.53
N PRO A 33 3.19 6.79 11.92
CA PRO A 33 2.82 7.93 11.07
C PRO A 33 3.99 8.82 10.61
N THR A 34 5.21 8.60 11.09
CA THR A 34 6.36 9.51 10.83
C THR A 34 7.07 9.23 9.50
N PHE A 35 7.09 7.98 9.04
CA PHE A 35 7.85 7.52 7.86
C PHE A 35 9.37 7.78 7.97
N ALA A 36 9.87 7.88 9.21
CA ALA A 36 11.26 8.17 9.52
C ALA A 36 12.14 6.90 9.57
N TYR A 37 13.45 7.09 9.49
CA TYR A 37 14.46 6.05 9.74
C TYR A 37 15.23 6.39 11.03
N ARG A 38 15.48 5.40 11.88
CA ARG A 38 16.35 5.52 13.04
C ARG A 38 17.70 4.87 12.73
N VAL A 39 18.78 5.57 13.04
CA VAL A 39 20.16 5.15 12.83
C VAL A 39 20.93 5.43 14.11
N GLY A 40 20.91 4.47 15.04
CA GLY A 40 21.37 4.67 16.42
C GLY A 40 20.58 5.77 17.15
N ASP A 41 21.29 6.83 17.56
CA ASP A 41 20.73 8.02 18.20
C ASP A 41 20.18 9.07 17.20
N TYR A 42 20.47 8.91 15.91
CA TYR A 42 19.98 9.80 14.86
C TYR A 42 18.63 9.31 14.33
N THR A 43 17.75 10.25 13.95
CA THR A 43 16.45 9.96 13.31
C THR A 43 16.26 10.84 12.07
N VAL A 44 16.13 10.23 10.89
CA VAL A 44 15.96 10.93 9.61
C VAL A 44 14.49 10.95 9.21
N ASP A 45 13.87 12.14 9.20
CA ASP A 45 12.49 12.35 8.78
C ASP A 45 12.32 12.26 7.25
N LYS A 46 11.07 12.11 6.80
CA LYS A 46 10.65 11.98 5.40
C LYS A 46 11.20 13.09 4.47
N ASN A 47 11.51 14.27 5.01
CA ASN A 47 12.03 15.46 4.31
C ASN A 47 13.58 15.57 4.31
N GLY A 48 14.30 14.57 4.80
CA GLY A 48 15.77 14.63 4.88
C GLY A 48 16.30 15.48 6.04
N VAL A 49 15.53 15.60 7.12
CA VAL A 49 15.95 16.26 8.37
C VAL A 49 16.47 15.22 9.34
N ILE A 50 17.72 15.35 9.79
CA ILE A 50 18.34 14.49 10.79
C ILE A 50 18.16 15.12 12.18
N PHE A 51 17.35 14.48 13.02
CA PHE A 51 17.18 14.78 14.43
C PHE A 51 18.16 13.97 15.29
N TYR A 52 18.68 14.58 16.36
CA TYR A 52 19.57 13.92 17.32
C TYR A 52 19.41 14.53 18.74
N PRO A 53 19.65 13.75 19.82
CA PRO A 53 19.48 14.22 21.19
C PRO A 53 20.59 15.22 21.59
N PRO A 54 20.32 16.16 22.52
CA PRO A 54 21.30 17.13 22.99
C PRO A 54 22.39 16.51 23.90
N THR A 55 22.26 15.25 24.27
CA THR A 55 23.28 14.47 25.00
C THR A 55 24.43 14.00 24.12
N LEU A 56 24.30 14.10 22.79
CA LEU A 56 25.29 13.64 21.83
C LEU A 56 26.39 14.69 21.63
N ALA A 57 27.65 14.28 21.67
CA ALA A 57 28.79 15.19 21.56
C ALA A 57 28.78 15.96 20.23
N GLN A 58 28.86 17.29 20.30
CA GLN A 58 28.80 18.16 19.11
C GLN A 58 29.94 17.87 18.11
N GLU A 59 31.10 17.41 18.60
CA GLU A 59 32.23 16.95 17.77
C GLU A 59 31.87 15.72 16.91
N ALA A 60 31.12 14.76 17.47
CA ALA A 60 30.67 13.57 16.73
C ALA A 60 29.65 13.94 15.66
N VAL A 61 28.75 14.88 15.97
CA VAL A 61 27.77 15.43 15.00
C VAL A 61 28.49 16.17 13.88
N ALA A 62 29.49 17.02 14.20
CA ALA A 62 30.28 17.73 13.21
C ALA A 62 31.09 16.77 12.31
N LEU A 63 31.61 15.66 12.85
CA LEU A 63 32.26 14.61 12.08
C LEU A 63 31.29 13.94 11.11
N VAL A 64 30.06 13.64 11.55
CA VAL A 64 28.99 13.09 10.70
C VAL A 64 28.62 14.06 9.58
N VAL A 65 28.38 15.35 9.89
CA VAL A 65 28.06 16.37 8.88
C VAL A 65 29.19 16.50 7.86
N LYS A 66 30.45 16.53 8.29
CA LYS A 66 31.60 16.54 7.38
C LYS A 66 31.62 15.31 6.47
N LYS A 67 31.38 14.11 7.02
CA LYS A 67 31.38 12.85 6.24
C LYS A 67 30.18 12.71 5.30
N LEU A 68 29.07 13.39 5.58
CA LEU A 68 27.93 13.54 4.66
C LEU A 68 28.23 14.56 3.56
N LYS A 69 28.91 15.67 3.88
CA LYS A 69 29.37 16.69 2.91
C LYS A 69 30.43 16.15 1.94
N GLU A 70 31.28 15.22 2.39
CA GLU A 70 32.17 14.41 1.54
C GLU A 70 31.44 13.43 0.60
N ARG A 71 30.11 13.32 0.71
CA ARG A 71 29.22 12.46 -0.10
C ARG A 71 28.09 13.29 -0.76
N ASP A 72 28.39 14.55 -1.10
CA ASP A 72 27.51 15.51 -1.76
C ASP A 72 26.23 15.94 -1.01
N PHE A 73 26.04 15.51 0.26
CA PHE A 73 24.92 15.97 1.09
C PHE A 73 25.25 17.32 1.77
N ILE A 74 24.72 18.40 1.22
CA ILE A 74 24.91 19.77 1.74
C ILE A 74 23.87 20.07 2.83
N PRO A 75 24.27 20.46 4.06
CA PRO A 75 23.34 20.88 5.10
C PRO A 75 22.88 22.33 4.90
N GLU A 76 21.62 22.60 5.20
CA GLU A 76 21.05 23.95 5.33
C GLU A 76 21.69 24.67 6.53
N GLY A 77 22.71 25.49 6.25
CA GLY A 77 23.46 26.23 7.28
C GLY A 77 24.91 26.52 6.89
N GLU A 78 25.52 25.76 5.97
CA GLU A 78 26.92 25.97 5.52
C GLU A 78 27.03 26.44 4.06
N ALA A 79 26.37 27.55 3.73
CA ALA A 79 26.72 28.33 2.55
C ALA A 79 27.97 29.19 2.84
N GLN A 80 28.94 29.15 1.92
CA GLN A 80 30.22 29.87 1.97
C GLN A 80 31.11 29.68 3.21
N ALA A 81 32.02 28.70 3.09
CA ALA A 81 33.33 28.72 3.75
C ALA A 81 34.41 28.52 2.67
N ASP A 82 34.62 29.55 1.85
CA ASP A 82 35.63 29.52 0.79
C ASP A 82 37.04 29.42 1.37
N LEU A 83 37.76 28.36 0.97
CA LEU A 83 39.21 28.26 1.13
C LEU A 83 39.84 28.55 -0.24
N PRO A 84 40.37 29.77 -0.47
CA PRO A 84 40.96 30.12 -1.76
C PRO A 84 42.22 29.27 -2.00
N LYS A 85 42.36 28.76 -3.24
CA LYS A 85 43.64 28.25 -3.73
C LYS A 85 44.44 29.39 -4.33
N GLU A 86 45.73 29.42 -4.02
CA GLU A 86 46.68 30.34 -4.63
C GLU A 86 46.88 30.03 -6.12
N ASP A 87 46.93 31.08 -6.94
CA ASP A 87 47.99 31.26 -7.93
C ASP A 87 48.23 32.78 -8.12
N ALA A 88 49.45 33.18 -8.47
CA ALA A 88 49.95 34.56 -8.36
C ALA A 88 50.41 35.12 -9.74
N PRO A 89 50.97 36.35 -9.89
CA PRO A 89 51.23 37.40 -8.88
C PRO A 89 50.88 38.86 -9.28
N ALA A 90 50.90 39.73 -8.26
CA ALA A 90 51.31 41.16 -8.24
C ALA A 90 51.03 42.12 -9.42
N GLU A 91 50.29 43.21 -9.12
CA GLU A 91 50.76 44.58 -9.40
C GLU A 91 50.17 45.60 -8.39
N ILE A 92 50.87 46.71 -8.18
CA ILE A 92 50.60 47.85 -7.26
C ILE A 92 51.16 49.10 -8.01
N PRO A 93 50.65 50.37 -7.88
CA PRO A 93 50.20 51.01 -6.63
C PRO A 93 49.14 52.14 -6.73
N ALA A 94 48.98 52.89 -5.61
CA ALA A 94 48.47 54.26 -5.49
C ALA A 94 46.94 54.49 -5.66
N GLU A 95 46.29 55.49 -5.02
CA GLU A 95 46.77 56.50 -4.05
C GLU A 95 45.70 56.87 -2.98
N ARG A 96 46.07 57.71 -2.01
CA ARG A 96 45.24 58.30 -0.93
C ARG A 96 44.86 59.77 -1.29
N PRO A 97 44.26 60.65 -0.44
CA PRO A 97 43.73 60.55 0.93
C PRO A 97 42.25 61.07 1.01
N ASP A 98 41.63 61.67 2.06
CA ASP A 98 42.03 62.13 3.41
C ASP A 98 40.81 62.37 4.36
N VAL A 99 41.11 62.63 5.64
CA VAL A 99 40.35 63.23 6.77
C VAL A 99 38.99 62.66 7.27
N ALA A 100 38.85 62.74 8.60
CA ALA A 100 37.65 62.52 9.44
C ALA A 100 37.20 63.90 10.04
N PRO A 101 36.61 64.11 11.26
CA PRO A 101 36.12 63.17 12.29
C PRO A 101 34.77 63.51 13.02
N GLU A 102 34.28 62.49 13.73
CA GLU A 102 33.66 62.46 15.08
C GLU A 102 33.29 63.74 15.88
N ALA A 103 32.05 63.79 16.41
CA ALA A 103 31.59 64.39 17.68
C ALA A 103 30.06 64.15 17.84
N ALA A 104 29.41 64.00 19.00
CA ALA A 104 29.81 63.79 20.41
C ALA A 104 28.68 63.04 21.17
N ALA A 105 28.89 62.64 22.43
CA ALA A 105 27.93 61.88 23.26
C ALA A 105 27.04 62.76 24.16
N LEU A 106 25.98 62.18 24.78
CA LEU A 106 25.54 62.49 26.17
C LEU A 106 24.40 61.58 26.72
N ALA A 107 24.63 61.05 27.93
CA ALA A 107 23.77 60.70 29.09
C ALA A 107 22.29 60.21 29.03
N GLN A 108 21.90 59.51 30.11
CA GLN A 108 20.57 59.00 30.48
C GLN A 108 19.77 60.06 31.31
N PRO A 109 18.50 59.82 31.78
CA PRO A 109 18.25 58.99 32.99
C PRO A 109 16.88 58.23 33.07
N GLU A 110 16.78 57.37 34.10
CA GLU A 110 15.69 57.12 35.10
C GLU A 110 14.25 57.70 34.92
N ALA A 111 13.14 57.17 35.48
CA ALA A 111 12.82 55.93 36.24
C ALA A 111 11.27 55.77 36.43
N GLU A 112 10.82 54.63 37.01
CA GLU A 112 9.51 54.40 37.69
C GLU A 112 8.19 54.48 36.86
N ALA A 113 7.03 53.88 37.20
CA ALA A 113 6.57 53.03 38.33
C ALA A 113 5.47 52.02 37.91
N MET A 114 5.27 50.96 38.73
CA MET A 114 4.03 50.37 39.31
C MET A 114 2.67 50.53 38.55
N GLU A 115 1.73 49.57 38.50
CA GLU A 115 1.20 48.68 39.57
C GLU A 115 0.77 47.27 39.04
N ALA A 116 0.15 46.45 39.91
CA ALA A 116 -0.26 45.05 39.64
C ALA A 116 -1.70 44.73 40.10
N THR A 117 -2.24 43.57 39.69
CA THR A 117 -3.33 42.70 40.27
C THR A 117 -4.04 41.93 39.13
N GLU A 118 -4.89 40.92 39.36
CA GLU A 118 -4.82 39.65 40.12
C GLU A 118 -6.12 38.86 39.82
N GLY A 119 -6.13 37.53 39.95
CA GLY A 119 -7.27 36.64 39.66
C GLY A 119 -7.01 35.79 38.41
N ALA A 120 -6.94 34.46 38.46
CA ALA A 120 -7.95 33.47 38.86
C ALA A 120 -9.11 33.38 37.83
N GLU A 121 -9.60 32.20 37.44
CA GLU A 121 -9.55 30.89 38.10
C GLU A 121 -9.41 29.71 37.10
N ARG A 122 -9.20 28.49 37.62
CA ARG A 122 -9.31 27.21 36.86
C ARG A 122 -10.75 26.69 36.94
N PRO A 123 -11.08 25.58 36.24
CA PRO A 123 -11.45 24.41 37.05
C PRO A 123 -10.84 23.08 36.58
N ASP A 124 -10.32 22.32 37.55
CA ASP A 124 -10.41 20.85 37.58
C ASP A 124 -11.72 20.48 38.33
N THR A 125 -12.14 19.25 38.65
CA THR A 125 -11.54 17.89 38.61
C THR A 125 -12.68 16.82 38.60
N ALA A 126 -12.29 15.55 38.76
CA ALA A 126 -13.06 14.35 39.12
C ALA A 126 -13.72 13.61 37.92
N GLU A 127 -13.48 12.31 37.69
CA GLU A 127 -13.49 11.12 38.59
C GLU A 127 -14.91 10.73 39.05
N GLU A 128 -15.28 9.45 39.13
CA GLU A 128 -14.51 8.19 39.06
C GLU A 128 -15.38 7.07 38.43
N GLY A 129 -14.84 5.88 38.11
CA GLY A 129 -15.68 4.80 37.56
C GLY A 129 -14.99 3.54 37.06
N GLU A 130 -14.47 2.70 37.94
CA GLU A 130 -14.25 1.28 37.62
C GLU A 130 -15.59 0.53 37.48
N ALA A 131 -15.77 -0.19 36.36
CA ALA A 131 -16.67 -1.36 36.30
C ALA A 131 -16.40 -2.23 35.05
N GLY A 132 -15.80 -3.40 35.25
CA GLY A 132 -16.33 -4.61 34.61
C GLY A 132 -17.44 -5.21 35.49
N PRO A 133 -18.15 -6.29 35.06
CA PRO A 133 -17.90 -7.12 33.88
C PRO A 133 -19.09 -7.20 32.91
N ALA A 134 -18.90 -7.88 31.77
CA ALA A 134 -19.98 -8.49 31.01
C ALA A 134 -19.46 -9.72 30.24
N GLN A 135 -19.80 -10.92 30.72
CA GLN A 135 -19.77 -12.14 29.91
C GLN A 135 -20.93 -12.10 28.90
N PRO A 136 -20.77 -12.66 27.69
CA PRO A 136 -21.77 -13.55 27.14
C PRO A 136 -21.61 -14.93 27.79
N ASP A 137 -22.68 -15.48 28.38
CA ASP A 137 -22.60 -16.76 29.08
C ASP A 137 -22.43 -17.96 28.14
N GLU A 138 -21.71 -18.98 28.62
CA GLU A 138 -21.86 -20.35 28.12
C GLU A 138 -23.15 -20.97 28.68
N ALA A 139 -24.24 -20.87 27.93
CA ALA A 139 -25.34 -21.85 27.91
C ALA A 139 -26.39 -21.47 26.85
N ASP A 140 -26.36 -22.13 25.69
CA ASP A 140 -27.41 -23.11 25.45
C ASP A 140 -26.99 -24.19 24.45
N ASP A 141 -27.40 -25.40 24.80
CA ASP A 141 -27.70 -26.57 23.98
C ASP A 141 -27.07 -26.73 22.59
N ALA A 142 -26.17 -27.71 22.47
CA ALA A 142 -26.03 -28.47 21.24
C ALA A 142 -27.02 -29.64 21.27
N PRO A 143 -27.82 -29.80 20.20
CA PRO A 143 -28.07 -31.13 19.69
C PRO A 143 -27.46 -31.29 18.31
N GLU A 144 -26.70 -32.37 18.15
CA GLU A 144 -26.49 -32.97 16.84
C GLU A 144 -27.86 -33.35 16.27
N VAL A 145 -28.24 -32.80 15.12
CA VAL A 145 -29.31 -33.34 14.30
C VAL A 145 -28.71 -33.86 12.99
N SER A 146 -28.42 -35.16 13.00
CA SER A 146 -28.12 -35.93 11.80
C SER A 146 -29.34 -35.91 10.88
N GLU A 147 -29.23 -35.25 9.72
CA GLU A 147 -30.19 -35.40 8.62
C GLU A 147 -29.97 -36.77 7.94
N ASP A 148 -30.31 -37.82 8.68
CA ASP A 148 -30.42 -39.18 8.19
C ASP A 148 -31.64 -39.24 7.26
N LEU A 149 -31.41 -39.43 5.95
CA LEU A 149 -32.44 -39.39 4.93
C LEU A 149 -33.13 -40.77 4.84
N PRO A 150 -34.42 -40.91 5.25
CA PRO A 150 -35.15 -42.15 5.03
C PRO A 150 -35.45 -42.31 3.54
N ASN A 151 -34.69 -43.17 2.87
CA ASN A 151 -34.86 -43.47 1.45
C ASN A 151 -35.57 -44.82 1.29
N ASP A 152 -36.90 -44.77 1.11
CA ASP A 152 -37.78 -45.94 1.09
C ASP A 152 -38.61 -46.01 -0.20
N GLU A 153 -38.74 -47.23 -0.72
CA GLU A 153 -39.59 -47.73 -1.81
C GLU A 153 -39.99 -46.81 -2.99
N ASN A 154 -39.43 -47.11 -4.17
CA ASN A 154 -40.28 -47.73 -5.20
C ASN A 154 -39.48 -48.74 -6.05
N ASP A 155 -40.17 -49.77 -6.54
CA ASP A 155 -39.62 -50.95 -7.23
C ASP A 155 -39.84 -50.89 -8.77
N THR A 156 -39.16 -51.78 -9.48
CA THR A 156 -39.47 -52.35 -10.81
C THR A 156 -39.65 -51.42 -12.01
N GLU A 157 -38.67 -51.39 -12.91
CA GLU A 157 -38.69 -52.00 -14.27
C GLU A 157 -37.44 -51.52 -15.05
N LYS A 158 -36.45 -52.37 -15.33
CA LYS A 158 -36.38 -53.45 -16.34
C LYS A 158 -35.77 -52.96 -17.68
N GLU A 159 -34.78 -53.70 -18.16
CA GLU A 159 -33.98 -53.39 -19.36
C GLU A 159 -34.80 -53.40 -20.67
N PRO A 160 -34.32 -52.67 -21.69
CA PRO A 160 -34.35 -53.14 -23.08
C PRO A 160 -32.95 -53.51 -23.59
N GLU A 161 -32.89 -54.68 -24.22
CA GLU A 161 -31.67 -55.38 -24.65
C GLU A 161 -30.84 -54.65 -25.73
N VAL A 162 -29.55 -54.99 -25.77
CA VAL A 162 -28.72 -54.77 -26.97
C VAL A 162 -29.19 -55.65 -28.13
N SER A 163 -29.34 -55.06 -29.32
CA SER A 163 -29.32 -55.84 -30.57
C SER A 163 -28.52 -55.11 -31.64
N ALA A 164 -27.68 -55.86 -32.35
CA ALA A 164 -26.78 -55.32 -33.37
C ALA A 164 -27.09 -55.96 -34.73
N VAL A 165 -27.35 -55.11 -35.73
CA VAL A 165 -27.45 -55.51 -37.14
C VAL A 165 -26.51 -54.62 -37.96
N ARG A 166 -25.81 -55.24 -38.91
CA ARG A 166 -24.84 -54.61 -39.82
C ARG A 166 -25.56 -54.19 -41.10
N SER A 167 -25.07 -53.13 -41.76
CA SER A 167 -24.40 -53.29 -43.06
C SER A 167 -23.80 -51.98 -43.58
N ASP A 168 -22.82 -52.15 -44.47
CA ASP A 168 -22.06 -51.14 -45.20
C ASP A 168 -22.92 -50.25 -46.11
N ASP A 169 -22.55 -48.97 -46.26
CA ASP A 169 -22.19 -48.40 -47.58
C ASP A 169 -21.34 -47.12 -47.43
N ALA A 170 -20.56 -46.78 -48.46
CA ALA A 170 -19.76 -45.56 -48.60
C ALA A 170 -19.34 -45.39 -50.08
N PRO A 171 -19.01 -44.18 -50.61
CA PRO A 171 -18.63 -42.96 -49.88
C PRO A 171 -19.21 -41.65 -50.49
N ASP A 172 -18.48 -40.54 -50.25
CA ASP A 172 -18.52 -39.24 -50.95
C ASP A 172 -19.56 -38.18 -50.51
N GLY A 173 -19.17 -36.90 -50.61
CA GLY A 173 -19.95 -35.74 -50.16
C GLY A 173 -19.17 -34.72 -49.33
N THR A 174 -18.28 -33.94 -49.96
CA THR A 174 -17.60 -32.80 -49.31
C THR A 174 -18.46 -31.53 -49.27
N ALA A 175 -18.75 -30.98 -48.08
CA ALA A 175 -19.00 -29.54 -47.89
C ALA A 175 -18.97 -29.13 -46.40
N GLU A 176 -18.74 -27.84 -46.20
CA GLU A 176 -18.39 -27.10 -44.99
C GLU A 176 -19.48 -26.96 -43.90
N ASP A 177 -18.98 -26.64 -42.70
CA ASP A 177 -19.57 -25.78 -41.64
C ASP A 177 -20.94 -26.08 -41.00
N VAL A 178 -20.89 -26.54 -39.74
CA VAL A 178 -21.84 -26.10 -38.69
C VAL A 178 -21.07 -25.99 -37.37
N PRO A 179 -21.07 -24.84 -36.66
CA PRO A 179 -20.42 -24.73 -35.35
C PRO A 179 -21.22 -25.45 -34.26
N VAL A 180 -20.52 -26.13 -33.34
CA VAL A 180 -21.12 -26.68 -32.13
C VAL A 180 -21.43 -25.53 -31.17
N ALA A 181 -22.70 -25.15 -31.06
CA ALA A 181 -23.13 -24.06 -30.19
C ALA A 181 -22.99 -24.45 -28.70
N GLU A 182 -22.13 -23.75 -27.97
CA GLU A 182 -21.98 -23.89 -26.52
C GLU A 182 -23.19 -23.28 -25.78
N ALA A 183 -23.61 -23.92 -24.69
CA ALA A 183 -24.80 -23.52 -23.92
C ALA A 183 -24.50 -22.37 -22.93
N GLU A 184 -24.04 -21.21 -23.43
CA GLU A 184 -23.70 -20.02 -22.61
C GLU A 184 -24.94 -19.27 -22.07
N GLY A 185 -25.77 -19.93 -21.26
CA GLY A 185 -26.98 -19.33 -20.67
C GLY A 185 -26.73 -18.27 -19.58
N ASN A 186 -25.51 -18.17 -19.05
CA ASN A 186 -25.20 -17.43 -17.82
C ASN A 186 -24.16 -16.29 -17.99
N LYS A 187 -23.77 -15.95 -19.23
CA LYS A 187 -22.71 -14.95 -19.49
C LYS A 187 -23.24 -13.53 -19.31
N LEU A 188 -22.55 -12.74 -18.50
CA LEU A 188 -22.84 -11.33 -18.26
C LEU A 188 -21.79 -10.45 -18.93
N THR A 189 -22.23 -9.71 -19.93
CA THR A 189 -21.53 -8.54 -20.44
C THR A 189 -21.98 -7.32 -19.64
N VAL A 190 -21.04 -6.63 -19.00
CA VAL A 190 -21.27 -5.29 -18.45
C VAL A 190 -20.86 -4.28 -19.52
N SER A 191 -21.66 -3.25 -19.77
CA SER A 191 -21.27 -2.12 -20.63
C SER A 191 -21.30 -0.79 -19.87
N ILE A 192 -20.48 0.17 -20.33
CA ILE A 192 -20.44 1.55 -19.83
C ILE A 192 -20.45 2.52 -21.02
N PRO A 193 -21.30 3.57 -21.02
CA PRO A 193 -21.36 4.53 -22.12
C PRO A 193 -20.01 5.21 -22.38
N ARG A 194 -19.56 5.20 -23.65
CA ARG A 194 -18.24 5.69 -24.08
C ARG A 194 -17.97 7.14 -23.65
N LYS A 195 -19.03 7.94 -23.52
CA LYS A 195 -19.02 9.34 -23.07
C LYS A 195 -18.48 9.54 -21.64
N THR A 196 -18.38 8.50 -20.81
CA THR A 196 -17.81 8.59 -19.45
C THR A 196 -16.31 8.32 -19.39
N LEU A 197 -15.67 7.88 -20.49
CA LEU A 197 -14.23 7.66 -20.57
C LEU A 197 -13.62 8.46 -21.73
N THR A 198 -12.63 9.30 -21.42
CA THR A 198 -11.76 9.90 -22.43
C THR A 198 -10.84 8.85 -23.05
N ASP A 199 -10.25 9.17 -24.20
CA ASP A 199 -9.44 8.23 -24.97
C ASP A 199 -8.19 7.80 -24.18
N ASP A 200 -7.49 8.75 -23.55
CA ASP A 200 -6.46 8.48 -22.55
C ASP A 200 -6.93 7.51 -21.45
N ALA A 201 -8.16 7.68 -20.93
CA ALA A 201 -8.67 6.86 -19.85
C ALA A 201 -8.92 5.41 -20.32
N LEU A 202 -9.18 5.18 -21.61
CA LEU A 202 -9.23 3.83 -22.18
C LEU A 202 -7.85 3.20 -22.36
N GLU A 203 -6.83 3.98 -22.73
CA GLU A 203 -5.44 3.47 -22.75
C GLU A 203 -4.97 3.12 -21.33
N ARG A 204 -5.26 3.98 -20.36
CA ARG A 204 -5.04 3.75 -18.94
C ARG A 204 -5.79 2.52 -18.43
N LEU A 205 -7.07 2.34 -18.81
CA LEU A 205 -7.87 1.18 -18.45
C LEU A 205 -7.30 -0.13 -19.02
N LYS A 206 -6.93 -0.15 -20.31
CA LYS A 206 -6.25 -1.28 -20.95
C LYS A 206 -4.97 -1.63 -20.19
N LEU A 207 -4.16 -0.63 -19.85
CA LEU A 207 -2.94 -0.82 -19.06
C LEU A 207 -3.23 -1.36 -17.65
N ILE A 208 -4.27 -0.89 -16.94
CA ILE A 208 -4.70 -1.44 -15.64
C ILE A 208 -5.03 -2.94 -15.76
N VAL A 209 -5.75 -3.31 -16.83
CA VAL A 209 -6.20 -4.69 -17.07
C VAL A 209 -5.02 -5.59 -17.43
N SER A 210 -4.15 -5.20 -18.36
CA SER A 210 -2.92 -5.96 -18.68
C SER A 210 -2.03 -6.15 -17.44
N ASN A 211 -1.86 -5.10 -16.61
CA ASN A 211 -1.09 -5.17 -15.38
C ASN A 211 -1.65 -6.16 -14.33
N LYS A 212 -2.90 -6.59 -14.46
CA LYS A 212 -3.61 -7.45 -13.49
C LYS A 212 -4.31 -8.63 -14.15
N GLU A 213 -3.95 -8.94 -15.40
CA GLU A 213 -4.67 -9.89 -16.25
C GLU A 213 -4.76 -11.25 -15.57
N MET A 214 -3.65 -11.81 -15.10
CA MET A 214 -3.64 -13.09 -14.37
C MET A 214 -4.52 -13.08 -13.12
N LEU A 215 -4.51 -11.99 -12.35
CA LEU A 215 -5.31 -11.84 -11.13
C LEU A 215 -6.81 -11.74 -11.43
N PHE A 216 -7.18 -11.08 -12.53
CA PHE A 216 -8.57 -10.96 -12.98
C PHE A 216 -9.07 -12.27 -13.59
N LYS A 217 -8.29 -12.91 -14.47
CA LYS A 217 -8.62 -14.22 -15.07
C LYS A 217 -8.91 -15.29 -14.03
N ARG A 218 -8.06 -15.40 -13.00
CA ARG A 218 -8.28 -16.31 -11.84
C ARG A 218 -9.52 -15.93 -11.01
N ALA A 219 -9.93 -14.66 -10.98
CA ALA A 219 -11.05 -14.20 -10.16
C ALA A 219 -12.41 -14.46 -10.80
N VAL A 220 -12.53 -14.29 -12.13
CA VAL A 220 -13.79 -14.48 -12.89
C VAL A 220 -13.88 -15.85 -13.57
N ILE A 221 -12.78 -16.62 -13.59
CA ILE A 221 -12.60 -17.87 -14.35
C ILE A 221 -12.82 -17.63 -15.86
N ALA A 222 -11.94 -16.82 -16.47
CA ALA A 222 -11.95 -16.58 -17.92
C ALA A 222 -10.54 -16.66 -18.50
N ASP A 223 -10.39 -17.27 -19.68
CA ASP A 223 -9.10 -17.40 -20.38
C ASP A 223 -8.66 -16.11 -21.10
N ALA A 224 -9.60 -15.19 -21.35
CA ALA A 224 -9.39 -13.91 -22.01
C ALA A 224 -10.24 -12.81 -21.34
N LEU A 225 -9.75 -11.57 -21.39
CA LEU A 225 -10.44 -10.38 -20.86
C LEU A 225 -10.51 -9.29 -21.95
N PRO A 226 -11.22 -9.52 -23.06
CA PRO A 226 -11.35 -8.55 -24.14
C PRO A 226 -12.08 -7.29 -23.65
N ILE A 227 -11.66 -6.12 -24.12
CA ILE A 227 -12.34 -4.84 -23.88
C ILE A 227 -12.86 -4.37 -25.23
N GLU A 228 -14.15 -4.55 -25.46
CA GLU A 228 -14.80 -4.18 -26.72
C GLU A 228 -15.15 -2.69 -26.67
N VAL A 229 -14.57 -1.89 -27.57
CA VAL A 229 -14.79 -0.45 -27.63
C VAL A 229 -15.57 -0.13 -28.90
N THR A 230 -16.81 0.31 -28.73
CA THR A 230 -17.66 0.81 -29.82
C THR A 230 -17.69 2.35 -29.81
N GLU A 231 -18.43 2.95 -30.75
CA GLU A 231 -18.65 4.40 -30.77
C GLU A 231 -19.56 4.89 -29.63
N GLU A 232 -20.49 4.05 -29.15
CA GLU A 232 -21.48 4.44 -28.13
C GLU A 232 -21.15 3.93 -26.71
N GLU A 233 -20.58 2.73 -26.59
CA GLU A 233 -20.27 2.08 -25.30
C GLU A 233 -19.01 1.21 -25.32
N VAL A 234 -18.50 0.90 -24.12
CA VAL A 234 -17.39 -0.03 -23.88
C VAL A 234 -17.92 -1.22 -23.10
N ALA A 235 -17.71 -2.43 -23.64
CA ALA A 235 -18.26 -3.68 -23.14
C ALA A 235 -17.19 -4.63 -22.61
N PHE A 236 -17.57 -5.37 -21.55
CA PHE A 236 -16.73 -6.25 -20.76
C PHE A 236 -17.42 -7.63 -20.60
N PRO A 237 -17.30 -8.53 -21.60
CA PRO A 237 -17.93 -9.85 -21.60
C PRO A 237 -17.13 -10.86 -20.75
N TRP A 238 -16.88 -10.52 -19.48
CA TRP A 238 -15.91 -11.19 -18.60
C TRP A 238 -16.54 -12.14 -17.57
N PHE A 239 -17.83 -12.00 -17.30
CA PHE A 239 -18.44 -12.56 -16.09
C PHE A 239 -19.40 -13.70 -16.40
N THR A 240 -19.46 -14.68 -15.50
CA THR A 240 -20.48 -15.72 -15.49
C THR A 240 -21.31 -15.59 -14.21
N LEU A 241 -22.63 -15.57 -14.36
CA LEU A 241 -23.57 -15.53 -13.24
C LEU A 241 -23.68 -16.92 -12.62
N THR A 242 -23.48 -17.02 -11.30
CA THR A 242 -23.65 -18.27 -10.54
C THR A 242 -24.99 -18.36 -9.81
N GLY A 243 -25.90 -17.41 -10.08
CA GLY A 243 -27.30 -17.44 -9.65
C GLY A 243 -27.55 -16.79 -8.29
N VAL A 244 -26.58 -16.04 -7.76
CA VAL A 244 -26.72 -15.34 -6.48
C VAL A 244 -27.27 -13.93 -6.71
N ASP A 245 -28.33 -13.57 -5.96
CA ASP A 245 -28.93 -12.24 -6.04
C ASP A 245 -27.90 -11.11 -5.88
N GLY A 246 -27.98 -10.13 -6.78
CA GLY A 246 -27.07 -8.98 -6.80
C GLY A 246 -25.71 -9.21 -7.47
N GLU A 247 -25.39 -10.40 -8.00
CA GLU A 247 -24.15 -10.67 -8.75
C GLU A 247 -23.90 -9.64 -9.86
N ALA A 248 -24.87 -9.43 -10.76
CA ALA A 248 -24.74 -8.48 -11.87
C ALA A 248 -24.49 -7.04 -11.39
N ALA A 249 -25.13 -6.62 -10.29
CA ALA A 249 -24.91 -5.30 -9.71
C ALA A 249 -23.51 -5.16 -9.10
N ALA A 250 -22.99 -6.23 -8.47
CA ALA A 250 -21.65 -6.26 -7.91
C ALA A 250 -20.54 -6.25 -8.98
N TYR A 251 -20.75 -6.94 -10.11
CA TYR A 251 -19.85 -6.87 -11.26
C TYR A 251 -19.91 -5.50 -11.96
N ALA A 252 -21.10 -4.93 -12.12
CA ALA A 252 -21.26 -3.56 -12.63
C ALA A 252 -20.57 -2.50 -11.74
N GLN A 253 -20.65 -2.63 -10.41
CA GLN A 253 -19.90 -1.79 -9.47
C GLN A 253 -18.37 -1.92 -9.65
N PHE A 254 -17.86 -3.13 -9.86
CA PHE A 254 -16.43 -3.37 -10.07
C PHE A 254 -15.92 -2.74 -11.38
N ILE A 255 -16.63 -2.92 -12.49
CA ILE A 255 -16.29 -2.30 -13.78
C ILE A 255 -16.43 -0.76 -13.72
N THR A 256 -17.45 -0.24 -13.05
CA THR A 256 -17.61 1.21 -12.81
C THR A 256 -16.42 1.78 -12.05
N ALA A 257 -16.00 1.11 -10.96
CA ALA A 257 -14.86 1.56 -10.16
C ALA A 257 -13.52 1.45 -10.93
N LEU A 258 -13.34 0.43 -11.78
CA LEU A 258 -12.20 0.32 -12.70
C LEU A 258 -12.13 1.51 -13.66
N CYS A 259 -13.27 1.87 -14.27
CA CYS A 259 -13.37 2.99 -15.20
C CYS A 259 -13.13 4.35 -14.51
N GLN A 260 -13.65 4.54 -13.30
CA GLN A 260 -13.35 5.72 -12.47
C GLN A 260 -11.87 5.80 -12.11
N MET A 261 -11.25 4.70 -11.68
CA MET A 261 -9.81 4.68 -11.38
C MET A 261 -8.96 5.01 -12.61
N ALA A 262 -9.38 4.61 -13.81
CA ALA A 262 -8.69 4.91 -15.06
C ALA A 262 -8.85 6.36 -15.54
N SER A 263 -9.90 7.07 -15.12
CA SER A 263 -10.07 8.50 -15.39
C SER A 263 -9.41 9.40 -14.34
N GLU A 264 -9.35 8.96 -13.08
CA GLU A 264 -8.72 9.72 -11.97
C GLU A 264 -7.17 9.59 -11.95
N GLN A 265 -6.60 8.45 -12.33
CA GLN A 265 -5.15 8.25 -12.28
C GLN A 265 -4.45 8.91 -13.47
N THR A 266 -3.60 9.91 -13.21
CA THR A 266 -2.83 10.61 -14.25
C THR A 266 -1.70 9.76 -14.85
N ARG A 267 -1.06 8.91 -14.03
CA ARG A 267 0.01 7.98 -14.43
C ARG A 267 -0.19 6.62 -13.77
N ILE A 268 -0.08 5.57 -14.57
CA ILE A 268 -0.05 4.17 -14.12
C ILE A 268 1.35 3.62 -14.34
N LEU A 269 1.80 2.75 -13.43
CA LEU A 269 3.05 2.02 -13.59
C LEU A 269 2.78 0.74 -14.36
N ASP A 270 3.47 0.55 -15.49
CA ASP A 270 3.54 -0.73 -16.16
C ASP A 270 4.42 -1.69 -15.33
N LYS A 271 3.76 -2.48 -14.49
CA LYS A 271 4.31 -3.66 -13.82
C LYS A 271 3.19 -4.74 -13.71
N PRO A 272 3.26 -5.80 -14.54
CA PRO A 272 2.42 -6.98 -14.40
C PRO A 272 2.45 -7.58 -12.99
N TYR A 273 1.31 -8.11 -12.56
CA TYR A 273 1.19 -8.84 -11.30
C TYR A 273 1.81 -10.25 -11.41
N ASP A 274 2.82 -10.47 -10.57
CA ASP A 274 3.74 -11.61 -10.56
C ASP A 274 3.68 -12.43 -9.26
N GLY A 275 2.62 -12.28 -8.46
CA GLY A 275 2.52 -12.82 -7.11
C GLY A 275 1.67 -14.09 -6.94
N ASP A 276 1.95 -14.86 -5.88
CA ASP A 276 1.25 -16.10 -5.56
C ASP A 276 0.02 -15.92 -4.63
N ASN A 277 -0.10 -14.76 -3.98
CA ASN A 277 -1.17 -14.48 -3.02
C ASN A 277 -2.25 -13.58 -3.64
N ASP A 278 -3.06 -14.19 -4.51
CA ASP A 278 -4.13 -13.53 -5.25
C ASP A 278 -5.17 -12.89 -4.31
N ARG A 279 -5.57 -13.58 -3.24
CA ARG A 279 -6.55 -13.06 -2.27
C ARG A 279 -6.09 -11.77 -1.60
N PHE A 280 -4.80 -11.66 -1.27
CA PHE A 280 -4.25 -10.41 -0.74
C PHE A 280 -4.23 -9.32 -1.81
N ALA A 281 -3.73 -9.64 -3.01
CA ALA A 281 -3.60 -8.70 -4.11
C ALA A 281 -4.96 -8.13 -4.53
N MET A 282 -5.97 -8.98 -4.71
CA MET A 282 -7.34 -8.57 -5.02
C MET A 282 -7.95 -7.72 -3.90
N ARG A 283 -7.75 -8.07 -2.62
CA ARG A 283 -8.25 -7.25 -1.50
C ARG A 283 -7.65 -5.85 -1.53
N ILE A 284 -6.33 -5.72 -1.64
CA ILE A 284 -5.67 -4.41 -1.68
C ILE A 284 -6.10 -3.64 -2.93
N PHE A 285 -6.27 -4.32 -4.06
CA PHE A 285 -6.74 -3.70 -5.30
C PHE A 285 -8.17 -3.15 -5.18
N MET A 286 -9.12 -3.91 -4.64
CA MET A 286 -10.48 -3.44 -4.38
C MET A 286 -10.52 -2.30 -3.34
N VAL A 287 -9.56 -2.24 -2.41
CA VAL A 287 -9.40 -1.09 -1.51
C VAL A 287 -8.89 0.14 -2.27
N SER A 288 -7.97 0.00 -3.24
CA SER A 288 -7.55 1.12 -4.11
C SER A 288 -8.64 1.57 -5.09
N LEU A 289 -9.57 0.70 -5.46
CA LEU A 289 -10.81 1.04 -6.17
C LEU A 289 -11.88 1.70 -5.27
N GLY A 290 -11.57 1.97 -4.00
CA GLY A 290 -12.52 2.57 -3.05
C GLY A 290 -13.65 1.64 -2.58
N MET A 291 -13.69 0.36 -3.00
CA MET A 291 -14.76 -0.62 -2.75
C MET A 291 -14.73 -1.17 -1.31
N LYS A 292 -14.81 -0.27 -0.32
CA LYS A 292 -14.72 -0.55 1.13
C LYS A 292 -16.09 -0.46 1.82
N GLY A 293 -16.28 -1.23 2.89
CA GLY A 293 -17.52 -1.23 3.68
C GLY A 293 -18.56 -2.25 3.19
N ALA A 294 -19.75 -2.21 3.79
CA ALA A 294 -20.79 -3.23 3.65
C ALA A 294 -21.39 -3.33 2.24
N ALA A 295 -21.62 -2.20 1.56
CA ALA A 295 -22.21 -2.16 0.21
C ALA A 295 -21.45 -3.05 -0.81
N PHE A 296 -20.12 -3.10 -0.71
CA PHE A 296 -19.26 -3.90 -1.59
C PHE A 296 -18.90 -5.28 -1.00
N ALA A 297 -19.60 -5.76 0.04
CA ALA A 297 -19.33 -7.07 0.64
C ALA A 297 -19.57 -8.21 -0.36
N LEU A 298 -20.62 -8.12 -1.17
CA LEU A 298 -20.96 -9.13 -2.17
C LEU A 298 -19.92 -9.16 -3.30
N ALA A 299 -19.55 -8.00 -3.86
CA ALA A 299 -18.45 -7.88 -4.83
C ALA A 299 -17.13 -8.46 -4.31
N ARG A 300 -16.75 -8.15 -3.06
CA ARG A 300 -15.55 -8.71 -2.42
C ARG A 300 -15.62 -10.22 -2.19
N LYS A 301 -16.82 -10.78 -1.95
CA LYS A 301 -17.04 -12.23 -1.85
C LYS A 301 -16.87 -12.92 -3.21
N LEU A 302 -17.46 -12.37 -4.28
CA LEU A 302 -17.37 -12.91 -5.64
C LEU A 302 -15.94 -12.86 -6.18
N MET A 303 -15.32 -11.68 -6.21
CA MET A 303 -13.97 -11.49 -6.80
C MET A 303 -12.86 -12.22 -6.04
N MET A 304 -13.14 -12.77 -4.86
CA MET A 304 -12.22 -13.62 -4.09
C MET A 304 -12.69 -15.07 -3.98
N LYS A 305 -13.79 -15.48 -4.62
CA LYS A 305 -14.37 -16.83 -4.52
C LYS A 305 -13.40 -17.90 -5.03
N HIS A 306 -12.69 -17.62 -6.13
CA HIS A 306 -11.81 -18.55 -6.84
C HIS A 306 -10.30 -18.28 -6.68
N LEU A 307 -9.94 -17.29 -5.84
CA LEU A 307 -8.54 -16.87 -5.62
C LEU A 307 -7.87 -17.61 -4.46
N THR A 308 -6.57 -17.87 -4.61
CA THR A 308 -5.70 -18.57 -3.65
C THR A 308 -4.97 -17.63 -2.68
N GLY A 309 -4.33 -18.19 -1.64
CA GLY A 309 -3.54 -17.44 -0.67
C GLY A 309 -4.32 -16.96 0.56
N ASN A 310 -3.93 -15.83 1.14
CA ASN A 310 -4.44 -15.30 2.40
C ASN A 310 -4.77 -13.80 2.29
N SER A 311 -6.03 -13.43 2.48
CA SER A 311 -6.49 -12.03 2.34
C SER A 311 -6.10 -11.11 3.50
N GLY A 312 -5.56 -11.63 4.60
CA GLY A 312 -5.10 -10.86 5.76
C GLY A 312 -3.65 -10.39 5.63
N TRP A 313 -2.75 -11.27 5.20
CA TRP A 313 -1.30 -11.03 5.20
C TRP A 313 -0.67 -11.39 3.85
N ARG A 314 0.22 -10.52 3.35
CA ARG A 314 0.87 -10.66 2.02
C ARG A 314 1.66 -11.97 1.88
N TYR A 315 2.40 -12.37 2.90
CA TYR A 315 3.31 -13.53 2.88
C TYR A 315 2.80 -14.69 3.75
N GLY A 316 1.47 -14.82 3.89
CA GLY A 316 0.86 -15.73 4.85
C GLY A 316 0.87 -15.16 6.28
N ALA A 317 0.23 -15.87 7.21
CA ALA A 317 0.19 -15.48 8.61
C ALA A 317 1.61 -15.55 9.22
N PRO A 318 2.05 -14.56 10.03
CA PRO A 318 3.28 -14.72 10.78
C PRO A 318 3.16 -15.94 11.70
N PRO A 319 4.24 -16.72 11.90
CA PRO A 319 4.20 -17.87 12.80
C PRO A 319 3.83 -17.38 14.20
N LYS A 320 2.78 -17.98 14.79
CA LYS A 320 2.43 -17.72 16.19
C LYS A 320 3.62 -18.13 17.04
N GLY A 321 4.28 -17.14 17.66
CA GLY A 321 5.44 -17.38 18.49
C GLY A 321 5.09 -18.36 19.61
N LYS A 322 5.85 -19.45 19.73
CA LYS A 322 5.98 -20.12 21.02
C LYS A 322 6.65 -19.11 21.95
N ALA A 323 5.97 -18.72 23.02
CA ALA A 323 6.63 -18.01 24.12
C ALA A 323 7.76 -18.89 24.68
N GLU A 324 8.79 -18.26 25.23
CA GLU A 324 10.03 -18.94 25.61
C GLU A 324 9.83 -20.00 26.70
N THR A 325 9.97 -21.26 26.31
CA THR A 325 10.54 -22.31 27.17
C THR A 325 11.88 -22.74 26.61
N ALA A 326 12.85 -21.82 26.64
CA ALA A 326 14.26 -22.19 26.58
C ALA A 326 14.63 -22.83 27.92
N GLU A 327 14.97 -24.11 27.91
CA GLU A 327 15.17 -24.91 29.12
C GLU A 327 16.42 -24.47 29.89
N LYS A 328 16.35 -24.54 31.23
CA LYS A 328 17.49 -24.31 32.13
C LYS A 328 18.33 -25.59 32.27
N GLU A 329 18.83 -26.07 31.14
CA GLU A 329 19.85 -27.10 31.01
C GLU A 329 20.86 -26.57 29.96
N GLU A 330 22.17 -26.51 30.20
CA GLU A 330 22.97 -27.17 31.23
C GLU A 330 23.73 -26.14 32.09
N ALA A 331 23.62 -26.26 33.43
CA ALA A 331 24.39 -25.45 34.38
C ALA A 331 24.98 -26.31 35.50
N ASN A 332 25.50 -27.50 35.17
CA ASN A 332 26.19 -28.37 36.12
C ASN A 332 27.30 -29.24 35.49
N VAL A 333 28.44 -28.61 35.16
CA VAL A 333 29.73 -29.31 34.97
C VAL A 333 30.82 -28.51 35.69
N CYS A 334 30.89 -28.67 37.02
CA CYS A 334 31.95 -28.14 37.88
C CYS A 334 32.14 -29.02 39.13
N ASP A 335 32.63 -30.25 38.93
CA ASP A 335 33.31 -31.09 39.93
C ASP A 335 34.29 -32.02 39.18
#